data_AF-A0A365R357-F1
#
_entry.id   AF-A0A365R357-F1
#
_cell.length_a   1.000
_cell.length_b   1.000
_cell.length_c   1.000
_cell.angle_alpha   90.00
_cell.angle_beta   90.00
_cell.angle_gamma   90.00
#
_symmetry.space_group_name_H-M   'P 1'
#
loop_
_entity.id
_entity.type
_entity.pdbx_description
1 polymer ?
#
loop_
_entity_poly.entity_id
_entity_poly.type
_entity_poly.pdbx_seq_one_letter_code
_entity_poly.pdbx_strand_id
1 'polypeptide(L)'
;MPGYRELKAQADELMKRVEEARLAELEAVIQEIRTRVAEYGLTAGQIFGRHGGAAKATPRKNASAPRYRDPKTGATWSGRGREPAWIKGGRRDRFLIEHNAG
;
A
#
# COMPACT_ATOMS: atom_id res chain seq x y z
N MET A 1 -34.66 44.77 -8.26
CA MET A 1 -34.39 43.62 -7.39
C MET A 1 -34.27 42.40 -8.27
N PRO A 2 -33.19 41.60 -8.17
CA PRO A 2 -33.02 40.40 -8.97
C PRO A 2 -34.18 39.45 -8.75
N GLY A 3 -34.66 38.82 -9.82
CA GLY A 3 -35.74 37.83 -9.73
C GLY A 3 -35.27 36.52 -9.10
N TYR A 4 -36.20 35.69 -8.61
CA TYR A 4 -35.87 34.40 -7.98
C TYR A 4 -34.92 33.52 -8.81
N ARG A 5 -35.15 33.42 -10.13
CA ARG A 5 -34.30 32.62 -11.03
C ARG A 5 -32.87 33.15 -11.14
N GLU A 6 -32.70 34.47 -11.11
CA GLU A 6 -31.41 35.13 -11.21
C GLU A 6 -30.62 34.98 -9.90
N LEU A 7 -31.28 35.16 -8.75
CA LEU A 7 -30.69 34.88 -7.43
C LEU A 7 -30.24 33.42 -7.31
N LYS A 8 -31.05 32.48 -7.83
CA LYS A 8 -30.68 31.07 -7.85
C LYS A 8 -29.44 30.81 -8.70
N ALA A 9 -29.37 31.37 -9.91
CA ALA A 9 -28.20 31.21 -10.78
C ALA A 9 -26.92 31.77 -10.14
N GLN A 10 -27.02 32.93 -9.47
CA GLN A 10 -25.89 33.52 -8.73
C GLN A 10 -25.44 32.62 -7.57
N ALA A 11 -26.37 32.02 -6.84
CA ALA A 11 -26.03 31.07 -5.77
C ALA A 11 -25.34 29.82 -6.31
N ASP A 12 -25.84 29.26 -7.41
CA ASP A 12 -25.24 28.08 -8.08
C ASP A 12 -23.82 28.37 -8.55
N GLU A 13 -23.57 29.56 -9.10
CA GLU A 13 -22.23 29.96 -9.52
C GLU A 13 -21.29 30.24 -8.34
N LEU A 14 -21.79 30.88 -7.28
CA LEU A 14 -21.00 31.09 -6.06
C LEU A 14 -20.60 29.76 -5.43
N MET A 15 -21.51 28.79 -5.37
CA MET A 15 -21.20 27.44 -4.85
C MET A 15 -20.12 26.74 -5.66
N LYS A 16 -20.13 26.85 -6.99
CA LYS A 16 -19.06 26.30 -7.85
C LYS A 16 -17.72 26.93 -7.54
N ARG A 17 -17.66 28.26 -7.44
CA ARG A 17 -16.42 28.99 -7.13
C ARG A 17 -15.88 28.63 -5.75
N VAL A 18 -16.76 28.43 -4.77
CA VAL A 18 -16.37 28.00 -3.41
C VAL A 18 -15.73 26.62 -3.45
N GLU A 19 -16.28 25.66 -4.19
CA GLU A 19 -15.69 24.32 -4.28
C GLU A 19 -14.37 24.33 -5.06
N GLU A 20 -14.27 25.11 -6.14
CA GLU A 20 -13.02 25.29 -6.88
C GLU A 20 -11.92 25.89 -5.98
N ALA A 21 -12.25 26.92 -5.20
CA ALA A 21 -11.32 27.52 -4.24
C ALA A 21 -10.89 26.50 -3.17
N ARG A 22 -11.83 25.72 -2.63
CA ARG A 22 -11.54 24.69 -1.62
C ARG A 22 -10.58 23.62 -2.16
N LEU A 23 -10.79 23.16 -3.39
CA LEU A 23 -9.91 22.17 -4.02
C LEU A 23 -8.51 22.73 -4.27
N ALA A 24 -8.42 23.99 -4.71
CA ALA A 24 -7.14 24.68 -4.92
C ALA A 24 -6.37 24.85 -3.60
N GLU A 25 -7.05 25.28 -2.53
CA GLU A 25 -6.45 25.40 -1.20
C GLU A 25 -6.00 24.03 -0.67
N LEU A 26 -6.81 22.98 -0.84
CA LEU A 26 -6.45 21.63 -0.41
C LEU A 26 -5.20 21.12 -1.12
N GLU A 27 -5.10 21.32 -2.44
CA GLU A 27 -3.91 20.91 -3.19
C GLU A 27 -2.67 21.68 -2.74
N ALA A 28 -2.79 23.00 -2.52
CA ALA A 28 -1.69 23.82 -1.99
C ALA A 28 -1.19 23.30 -0.63
N VAL A 29 -2.12 22.99 0.29
CA VAL A 29 -1.80 22.41 1.60
C VAL A 29 -1.14 21.05 1.46
N ILE A 30 -1.63 20.18 0.56
CA ILE A 30 -1.02 18.87 0.32
C ILE A 30 0.42 19.01 -0.17
N GLN A 31 0.69 19.94 -1.09
CA GLN A 31 2.05 20.18 -1.60
C GLN A 31 2.98 20.75 -0.52
N GLU A 32 2.48 21.66 0.31
CA GLU A 32 3.24 22.17 1.44
C GLU A 32 3.62 21.05 2.42
N ILE A 33 2.66 20.19 2.78
CA ILE A 33 2.92 19.03 3.65
C ILE A 33 3.94 18.11 3.00
N ARG A 34 3.78 17.76 1.71
CA ARG A 34 4.73 16.90 0.99
C ARG A 34 6.16 17.48 0.99
N THR A 35 6.28 18.79 0.80
CA THR A 35 7.56 19.49 0.82
C THR A 35 8.22 19.36 2.19
N ARG A 36 7.48 19.66 3.26
CA ARG A 36 8.00 19.52 4.64
C ARG A 36 8.34 18.07 4.98
N VAL A 37 7.54 17.11 4.52
CA VAL A 37 7.82 15.68 4.73
C VAL A 37 9.14 15.28 4.06
N ALA A 38 9.38 15.75 2.84
CA ALA A 38 10.62 15.47 2.12
C ALA A 38 11.83 16.17 2.74
N GLU A 39 11.70 17.45 3.12
CA GLU A 39 12.76 18.28 3.69
C GLU A 39 13.31 17.69 5.00
N TYR A 40 12.42 17.25 5.89
CA TYR A 40 12.80 16.72 7.20
C TYR A 40 12.88 15.18 7.24
N GLY A 41 12.67 14.50 6.11
CA GLY A 41 12.65 13.04 6.03
C GLY A 41 11.60 12.39 6.95
N LEU A 42 10.44 13.03 7.10
CA LEU A 42 9.39 12.55 8.00
C LEU A 42 8.76 11.27 7.46
N THR A 43 8.50 10.33 8.35
CA THR A 43 7.77 9.10 8.01
C THR A 43 6.30 9.22 8.37
N ALA A 44 5.43 8.48 7.67
CA ALA A 44 3.99 8.44 7.98
C ALA A 44 3.71 8.08 9.44
N GLY A 45 4.55 7.25 10.06
CA GLY A 45 4.42 6.88 11.48
C GLY A 45 4.69 8.05 12.45
N GLN A 46 5.52 9.02 12.07
CA GLN A 46 5.78 10.23 12.87
C GLN A 46 4.66 11.27 12.70
N ILE A 47 4.01 11.31 11.54
CA ILE A 47 2.96 12.30 11.21
C ILE A 47 1.60 11.86 11.74
N PHE A 48 1.22 10.60 11.51
CA PHE A 48 -0.12 10.08 11.83
C PHE A 48 -0.17 9.26 13.12
N GLY A 49 0.99 9.06 13.78
CA GLY A 49 1.11 8.20 14.95
C GLY A 49 0.74 6.74 14.66
N ARG A 50 0.61 5.95 15.73
CA ARG A 50 0.19 4.55 15.63
C ARG A 50 -1.34 4.43 15.64
N HIS A 51 -2.03 5.06 14.70
CA HIS A 51 -3.46 4.87 14.53
C HIS A 51 -3.74 3.78 13.48
N GLY A 52 -3.74 2.53 13.97
CA GLY A 52 -4.06 1.34 13.20
C GLY A 52 -3.94 0.10 14.08
N GLY A 53 -5.01 -0.24 14.78
CA GLY A 53 -5.17 -1.59 15.31
C GLY A 53 -5.05 -2.59 14.15
N ALA A 54 -4.22 -3.62 14.35
CA ALA A 54 -4.11 -4.81 13.51
C ALA A 54 -3.70 -4.60 12.03
N ALA A 55 -2.42 -4.32 11.81
CA ALA A 55 -1.59 -5.32 11.14
C ALA A 55 -0.15 -5.11 11.59
N LYS A 56 0.47 -6.19 12.10
CA LYS A 56 1.92 -6.32 12.03
C LYS A 56 2.32 -6.18 10.55
N ALA A 57 2.62 -4.96 10.12
CA ALA A 57 3.70 -4.76 9.18
C ALA A 57 5.00 -5.02 9.93
N THR A 58 5.18 -6.27 10.39
CA THR A 58 6.53 -6.82 10.46
C THR A 58 7.13 -6.54 9.09
N PRO A 59 8.27 -5.85 9.00
CA PRO A 59 8.99 -5.82 7.74
C PRO A 59 9.16 -7.29 7.37
N ARG A 60 8.64 -7.71 6.21
CA ARG A 60 8.95 -9.03 5.64
C ARG A 60 10.41 -9.04 5.18
N LYS A 61 11.34 -8.66 6.05
CA LYS A 61 12.70 -9.17 6.00
C LYS A 61 12.56 -10.64 6.41
N ASN A 62 12.70 -11.52 5.44
CA ASN A 62 12.76 -12.98 5.57
C ASN A 62 11.44 -13.73 5.31
N ALA A 63 10.71 -13.40 4.23
CA ALA A 63 10.13 -14.50 3.46
C ALA A 63 11.33 -15.22 2.80
N SER A 64 11.90 -16.20 3.51
CA SER A 64 13.00 -17.03 3.01
C SER A 64 12.68 -17.50 1.59
N ALA A 65 13.61 -17.30 0.66
CA ALA A 65 13.45 -17.70 -0.73
C ALA A 65 12.93 -19.15 -0.81
N PRO A 66 11.99 -19.44 -1.74
CA PRO A 66 11.47 -20.79 -1.90
C PRO A 66 12.62 -21.74 -2.21
N ARG A 67 12.81 -22.77 -1.38
CA ARG A 67 13.88 -23.76 -1.53
C ARG A 67 13.40 -24.99 -2.29
N TYR A 68 12.10 -25.27 -2.24
CA TYR A 68 11.46 -26.41 -2.88
C TYR A 68 10.26 -25.97 -3.73
N ARG A 69 9.99 -26.65 -4.84
CA ARG A 69 8.86 -26.44 -5.74
C ARG A 69 8.24 -27.77 -6.17
N ASP A 70 6.91 -27.84 -6.15
CA ASP A 70 6.14 -28.96 -6.68
C ASP A 70 6.16 -28.94 -8.22
N PRO A 71 6.67 -29.97 -8.92
CA PRO A 71 6.65 -30.03 -10.38
C PRO A 71 5.24 -30.14 -10.97
N LYS A 72 4.24 -30.58 -10.20
CA LYS A 72 2.86 -30.75 -10.69
C LYS A 72 2.04 -29.48 -10.61
N THR A 73 2.12 -28.77 -9.48
CA THR A 73 1.27 -27.59 -9.22
C THR A 73 2.03 -26.27 -9.25
N GLY A 74 3.36 -26.32 -9.20
CA GLY A 74 4.21 -25.13 -9.08
C GLY A 74 4.23 -24.52 -7.67
N ALA A 75 3.57 -25.12 -6.68
CA ALA A 75 3.57 -24.64 -5.30
C ALA A 75 4.99 -24.65 -4.70
N THR A 76 5.34 -23.62 -3.93
CA THR A 76 6.69 -23.47 -3.38
C THR A 76 6.73 -23.54 -1.86
N TRP A 77 7.83 -24.05 -1.31
CA TRP A 77 8.07 -24.10 0.13
C TRP A 77 9.51 -23.71 0.45
N SER A 78 9.70 -22.90 1.49
CA SER A 78 11.03 -22.40 1.86
C SER A 78 11.86 -23.36 2.70
N GLY A 79 11.34 -24.54 3.04
CA GLY A 79 11.99 -25.48 3.95
C GLY A 79 11.83 -25.14 5.43
N ARG A 80 11.09 -24.08 5.77
CA ARG A 80 10.72 -23.72 7.16
C ARG A 80 9.21 -23.81 7.36
N GLY A 81 8.79 -24.20 8.56
CA GLY A 81 7.38 -24.34 8.93
C GLY A 81 6.78 -25.71 8.56
N ARG A 82 5.45 -25.78 8.48
CA ARG A 82 4.72 -27.02 8.20
C ARG A 82 5.08 -27.56 6.83
N GLU A 83 5.56 -28.80 6.78
CA GLU A 83 5.91 -29.49 5.55
C GLU A 83 4.67 -29.75 4.67
N PRO A 84 4.69 -29.37 3.38
CA PRO A 84 3.58 -29.61 2.46
C PRO A 84 3.37 -31.08 2.14
N ALA A 85 2.12 -31.44 1.81
CA ALA A 85 1.74 -32.82 1.50
C ALA A 85 2.49 -33.42 0.29
N TRP A 86 2.90 -32.59 -0.68
CA TRP A 86 3.63 -33.02 -1.87
C TRP A 86 5.10 -33.39 -1.60
N ILE A 87 5.67 -32.94 -0.46
CA ILE A 87 6.99 -33.39 0.02
C ILE A 87 6.84 -34.52 1.05
N LYS A 88 5.80 -34.45 1.88
CA LYS A 88 5.56 -35.36 3.00
C LYS A 88 5.57 -36.82 2.55
N GLY A 89 6.52 -37.60 3.06
CA GLY A 89 6.67 -39.03 2.77
C GLY A 89 7.54 -39.37 1.55
N GLY A 90 8.14 -38.37 0.88
CA GLY A 90 9.08 -38.56 -0.22
C GLY A 90 10.46 -37.99 0.06
N ARG A 91 11.40 -38.18 -0.88
CA ARG A 91 12.73 -37.54 -0.84
C ARG A 91 12.61 -36.06 -1.20
N ARG A 92 12.96 -35.19 -0.25
CA ARG A 92 12.87 -33.72 -0.38
C ARG A 92 13.68 -33.16 -1.54
N ASP A 93 14.83 -33.79 -1.84
CA ASP A 93 15.76 -33.36 -2.88
C ASP A 93 15.14 -33.35 -4.28
N ARG A 94 14.11 -34.17 -4.52
CA ARG A 94 13.39 -34.21 -5.82
C ARG A 94 12.62 -32.93 -6.13
N PHE A 95 12.39 -32.11 -5.12
CA PHE A 95 11.64 -30.86 -5.25
C PHE A 95 12.53 -29.64 -5.06
N LEU A 96 13.85 -29.82 -4.87
CA LEU A 96 14.76 -28.72 -4.62
C LEU A 96 14.83 -27.80 -5.85
N ILE A 97 14.66 -26.50 -5.62
CA ILE A 97 14.92 -25.49 -6.64
C ILE A 97 16.43 -25.26 -6.62
N GLU A 98 17.15 -25.80 -7.60
CA GLU A 98 18.57 -25.49 -7.78
C GLU A 98 18.72 -23.98 -7.97
N HIS A 99 19.27 -23.31 -6.96
CA HIS A 99 19.76 -21.96 -7.10
C HIS A 99 21.19 -22.09 -7.59
N ASN A 100 21.38 -22.04 -8.91
CA ASN A 100 22.71 -21.85 -9.46
C ASN A 100 23.11 -20.39 -9.17
N ALA A 101 23.77 -20.20 -8.03
CA ALA A 101 24.40 -18.95 -7.66
C ALA A 101 25.89 -19.06 -8.04
N GLY A 102 26.31 -18.28 -9.03
CA GLY A 102 27.72 -18.04 -9.33
C GLY A 102 28.39 -17.22 -8.23
#